data_AF-A0A925D718-F1
#
_entry.id   AF-A0A925D718-F1
#
_cell.length_a   1.000
_cell.length_b   1.000
_cell.length_c   1.000
_cell.angle_alpha   90.00
_cell.angle_beta   90.00
_cell.angle_gamma   90.00
#
_symmetry.space_group_name_H-M   'P 1'
#
loop_
_entity.id
_entity.type
_entity.pdbx_description
1 polymer ?
#
loop_
_entity_poly.entity_id
_entity_poly.type
_entity_poly.pdbx_seq_one_letter_code
_entity_poly.pdbx_strand_id
1 'polypeptide(L)'
;MAPHNPRREQDADRNLLFGVLALQMDFVTREALIAATSAWVLAKGRGLDEILLEHQALTVEEQSLLAALVTKHLAKHNNDAQKSLAALSSIGSVQDELRKIGDQDLQASLVHVAMDKANPVRPADPFATQEFTGASLKGMRFRILRPHAEGGLGKVSVAHDSELNREVAFKEIKPQYADDHDGRARFMLEAEITGGLEHPGIVPVYGLGQYADGRPFYAMRFIRGDSLNDALVRFHKEGTAGEGTFVSGERSVEFRKLLRRFIDVCNALEYAHCRGVLHRDLKPGNVMLGKYGETLVVDWGLARAQGKTEHLSQQGEVTLRPSVGSAVEPTQLGRAIGTPAFMSPEQAAGKLDQLGPATDVYSLGATLYMILAGQAPITEGDIGAVLRKVQAGDIPPARSVNRQVPAALDSICRKAMALRPEDRYPTALALAEEIEHWLADEPVQAHSEGLVALAARWTRKNRSWAVSGVAALVLVTSVSTAATAIVHRQKEEIAIKERGARQLAAQ
;
A
#
# COMPACT_ATOMS: atom_id res chain seq x y z
N MET A 1 19.00 -17.09 -56.59
CA MET A 1 19.15 -15.92 -55.70
C MET A 1 18.76 -14.68 -56.49
N ALA A 2 17.61 -14.08 -56.17
CA ALA A 2 17.21 -12.81 -56.77
C ALA A 2 18.02 -11.66 -56.12
N PRO A 3 18.35 -10.59 -56.86
CA PRO A 3 19.14 -9.48 -56.31
C PRO A 3 18.34 -8.69 -55.25
N HIS A 4 19.01 -8.35 -54.16
CA HIS A 4 18.52 -7.49 -53.07
C HIS A 4 18.13 -6.10 -53.62
N ASN A 5 16.89 -5.65 -53.37
CA ASN A 5 16.35 -4.41 -53.91
C ASN A 5 16.00 -3.42 -52.77
N PRO A 6 16.81 -2.36 -52.55
CA PRO A 6 16.67 -1.47 -51.41
C PRO A 6 15.37 -0.64 -51.42
N ARG A 7 14.73 -0.44 -52.58
CA ARG A 7 13.41 0.22 -52.64
C ARG A 7 12.30 -0.69 -52.08
N ARG A 8 12.41 -2.01 -52.28
CA ARG A 8 11.42 -2.97 -51.76
C ARG A 8 11.52 -3.13 -50.25
N GLU A 9 12.73 -3.04 -49.72
CA GLU A 9 12.98 -3.07 -48.28
C GLU A 9 12.35 -1.87 -47.57
N GLN A 10 12.48 -0.65 -48.13
CA GLN A 10 11.83 0.54 -47.57
C GLN A 10 10.30 0.46 -47.59
N ASP A 11 9.72 -0.14 -48.63
CA ASP A 11 8.28 -0.40 -48.70
C ASP A 11 7.85 -1.48 -47.70
N ALA A 12 8.70 -2.47 -47.44
CA ALA A 12 8.46 -3.50 -46.44
C ALA A 12 8.51 -2.95 -45.01
N ASP A 13 9.50 -2.11 -44.70
CA ASP A 13 9.65 -1.43 -43.41
C ASP A 13 8.43 -0.55 -43.09
N ARG A 14 7.92 0.17 -44.11
CA ARG A 14 6.74 1.02 -43.97
C ARG A 14 5.46 0.21 -43.76
N ASN A 15 5.30 -0.91 -44.46
CA ASN A 15 4.15 -1.81 -44.29
C ASN A 15 4.18 -2.49 -42.91
N LEU A 16 5.35 -2.92 -42.44
CA LEU A 16 5.51 -3.45 -41.09
C LEU A 16 5.23 -2.41 -40.02
N LEU A 17 5.69 -1.18 -40.20
CA LEU A 17 5.39 -0.05 -39.31
C LEU A 17 3.88 0.18 -39.19
N PHE A 18 3.15 0.10 -40.32
CA PHE A 18 1.70 0.18 -40.33
C PHE A 18 1.05 -0.96 -39.52
N GLY A 19 1.45 -2.20 -39.77
CA GLY A 19 0.91 -3.37 -39.07
C GLY A 19 1.20 -3.38 -37.56
N VAL A 20 2.40 -2.93 -37.17
CA VAL A 20 2.82 -2.77 -35.78
C VAL A 20 1.97 -1.74 -35.04
N LEU A 21 1.75 -0.57 -35.65
CA LEU A 21 0.91 0.48 -35.05
C LEU A 21 -0.55 0.05 -34.98
N ALA A 22 -1.05 -0.68 -35.98
CA ALA A 22 -2.41 -1.23 -35.97
C ALA A 22 -2.62 -2.19 -34.79
N LEU A 23 -1.63 -3.03 -34.48
CA LEU A 23 -1.68 -3.95 -33.34
C LEU A 23 -1.56 -3.23 -32.00
N GLN A 24 -0.67 -2.23 -31.88
CA GLN A 24 -0.49 -1.48 -30.63
C GLN A 24 -1.72 -0.64 -30.25
N MET A 25 -2.50 -0.21 -31.24
CA MET A 25 -3.72 0.56 -31.04
C MET A 25 -4.98 -0.30 -30.91
N ASP A 26 -4.83 -1.62 -30.89
CA ASP A 26 -5.93 -2.59 -30.76
C ASP A 26 -6.94 -2.51 -31.93
N PHE A 27 -6.51 -2.03 -33.10
CA PHE A 27 -7.35 -2.01 -34.32
C PHE A 27 -7.37 -3.36 -35.04
N VAL A 28 -6.30 -4.15 -34.92
CA VAL A 28 -6.21 -5.49 -35.52
C VAL A 28 -5.79 -6.50 -34.46
N THR A 29 -6.35 -7.71 -34.51
CA THR A 29 -5.87 -8.80 -33.66
C THR A 29 -4.53 -9.35 -34.17
N ARG A 30 -3.82 -10.04 -33.28
CA ARG A 30 -2.58 -10.75 -33.63
C ARG A 30 -2.79 -11.73 -34.77
N GLU A 31 -3.85 -12.54 -34.72
CA GLU A 31 -4.11 -13.54 -35.76
C GLU A 31 -4.39 -12.87 -37.11
N ALA A 32 -5.15 -11.77 -37.10
CA ALA A 32 -5.48 -11.00 -38.30
C ALA A 32 -4.22 -10.39 -38.93
N LEU A 33 -3.31 -9.83 -38.12
CA LEU A 33 -2.05 -9.27 -38.61
C LEU A 33 -1.14 -10.33 -39.22
N ILE A 34 -1.02 -11.51 -38.60
CA ILE A 34 -0.18 -12.60 -39.13
C ILE A 34 -0.76 -13.15 -40.44
N ALA A 35 -2.08 -13.33 -40.51
CA ALA A 35 -2.76 -13.77 -41.72
C ALA A 35 -2.58 -12.75 -42.86
N ALA A 36 -2.74 -11.46 -42.57
CA ALA A 36 -2.53 -10.39 -43.55
C ALA A 36 -1.08 -10.28 -44.00
N THR A 37 -0.11 -10.42 -43.08
CA THR A 37 1.33 -10.38 -43.41
C THR A 37 1.74 -11.59 -44.27
N SER A 38 1.14 -12.76 -44.00
CA SER A 38 1.34 -13.96 -44.83
C SER A 38 0.75 -13.78 -46.24
N ALA A 39 -0.43 -13.19 -46.35
CA ALA A 39 -1.07 -12.87 -47.64
C ALA A 39 -0.28 -11.78 -48.41
N TRP A 40 0.24 -10.78 -47.70
CA TRP A 40 1.06 -9.70 -48.26
C TRP A 40 2.34 -10.21 -48.91
N VAL A 41 3.04 -11.14 -48.26
CA VAL A 41 4.23 -11.79 -48.81
C VAL A 41 3.94 -12.54 -50.13
N LEU A 42 2.74 -13.10 -50.27
CA LEU A 42 2.31 -13.82 -51.47
C LEU A 42 1.81 -12.87 -52.58
N ALA A 43 1.18 -11.75 -52.21
CA ALA A 43 0.62 -10.76 -53.11
C ALA A 43 1.60 -9.60 -53.37
N LYS A 44 2.68 -9.88 -54.11
CA LYS A 44 3.75 -8.91 -54.40
C LYS A 44 3.24 -7.73 -55.24
N GLY A 45 2.93 -6.62 -54.57
CA GLY A 45 2.46 -5.38 -55.20
C GLY A 45 1.36 -4.64 -54.44
N ARG A 46 0.82 -5.21 -53.36
CA ARG A 46 -0.22 -4.61 -52.51
C ARG A 46 0.35 -4.16 -51.16
N GLY A 47 -0.24 -3.11 -50.59
CA GLY A 47 0.07 -2.67 -49.24
C GLY A 47 -0.56 -3.56 -48.17
N LEU A 48 0.05 -3.64 -46.99
CA LEU A 48 -0.51 -4.39 -45.86
C LEU A 48 -1.85 -3.79 -45.38
N ASP A 49 -1.99 -2.47 -45.54
CA ASP A 49 -3.21 -1.72 -45.24
C ASP A 49 -4.40 -2.14 -46.14
N GLU A 50 -4.17 -2.34 -47.44
CA GLU A 50 -5.20 -2.81 -48.39
C GLU A 50 -5.66 -4.24 -48.08
N ILE A 51 -4.74 -5.09 -47.63
CA ILE A 51 -5.01 -6.50 -47.32
C ILE A 51 -5.79 -6.61 -46.01
N LEU A 52 -5.45 -5.80 -45.01
CA LEU A 52 -6.19 -5.73 -43.75
C LEU A 52 -7.62 -5.19 -43.95
N LEU A 53 -7.81 -4.23 -44.87
CA LEU A 53 -9.13 -3.71 -45.23
C LEU A 53 -9.99 -4.78 -45.94
N GLU A 54 -9.41 -5.52 -46.89
CA GLU A 54 -10.10 -6.59 -47.62
C GLU A 54 -10.52 -7.75 -46.72
N HIS A 55 -9.68 -8.10 -45.74
CA HIS A 55 -9.98 -9.13 -44.75
C HIS A 55 -10.95 -8.66 -43.66
N GLN A 56 -11.51 -7.44 -43.77
CA GLN A 56 -12.38 -6.82 -42.76
C GLN A 56 -11.73 -6.72 -41.37
N ALA A 57 -10.39 -6.71 -41.33
CA ALA A 57 -9.62 -6.53 -40.11
C ALA A 57 -9.45 -5.04 -39.76
N LEU A 58 -9.68 -4.13 -40.71
CA LEU A 58 -9.66 -2.69 -40.54
C LEU A 58 -10.85 -2.03 -41.24
N THR A 59 -11.35 -0.93 -40.68
CA THR A 59 -12.27 -0.02 -41.36
C THR A 59 -11.53 1.09 -42.13
N VAL A 60 -12.23 1.77 -43.05
CA VAL A 60 -11.68 2.89 -43.84
C VAL A 60 -11.28 4.07 -42.93
N GLU A 61 -12.00 4.27 -41.83
CA GLU A 61 -11.72 5.31 -40.83
C GLU A 61 -10.44 4.99 -40.05
N GLU A 62 -10.27 3.75 -39.60
CA GLU A 62 -9.06 3.29 -38.90
C GLU A 62 -7.83 3.27 -39.81
N GLN A 63 -7.99 2.88 -41.08
CA GLN A 63 -6.92 2.96 -42.08
C GLN A 63 -6.40 4.39 -42.24
N SER A 64 -7.32 5.37 -42.30
CA SER A 64 -6.97 6.78 -42.45
C SER A 64 -6.23 7.34 -41.21
N LEU A 65 -6.67 6.95 -40.01
CA LEU A 65 -6.01 7.28 -38.74
C LEU A 65 -4.59 6.68 -38.66
N LEU A 66 -4.45 5.40 -39.00
CA LEU A 66 -3.16 4.71 -39.01
C LEU A 66 -2.20 5.31 -40.05
N ALA A 67 -2.68 5.65 -41.24
CA ALA A 67 -1.86 6.30 -42.27
C ALA A 67 -1.32 7.66 -41.80
N ALA A 68 -2.13 8.45 -41.10
CA ALA A 68 -1.70 9.71 -40.49
C ALA A 68 -0.63 9.49 -39.39
N LEU A 69 -0.79 8.44 -38.59
CA LEU A 69 0.16 8.09 -37.53
C LEU A 69 1.49 7.58 -38.07
N VAL A 70 1.47 6.71 -39.08
CA VAL A 70 2.68 6.27 -39.80
C VAL A 70 3.43 7.48 -40.37
N THR A 71 2.71 8.41 -41.00
CA THR A 71 3.31 9.63 -41.56
C THR A 71 3.95 10.50 -40.47
N LYS A 72 3.26 10.69 -39.34
CA LYS A 72 3.78 11.44 -38.19
C LYS A 72 5.00 10.76 -37.57
N HIS A 73 5.00 9.44 -37.50
CA HIS A 73 6.11 8.66 -36.96
C HIS A 73 7.33 8.74 -37.88
N LEU A 74 7.14 8.56 -39.19
CA LEU A 74 8.20 8.75 -40.18
C LEU A 74 8.81 10.16 -40.10
N ALA A 75 7.98 11.20 -40.03
CA ALA A 75 8.45 12.59 -39.91
C ALA A 75 9.31 12.82 -38.65
N LYS A 76 8.94 12.20 -37.52
CA LYS A 76 9.70 12.27 -36.27
C LYS A 76 11.10 11.64 -36.38
N HIS A 77 11.27 10.69 -37.29
CA HIS A 77 12.51 9.94 -37.50
C HIS A 77 13.17 10.25 -38.85
N ASN A 78 13.06 11.50 -39.34
CA ASN A 78 13.69 11.96 -40.59
C ASN A 78 13.26 11.19 -41.85
N ASN A 79 11.98 10.78 -41.91
CA ASN A 79 11.39 9.96 -42.97
C ASN A 79 12.06 8.60 -43.18
N ASP A 80 12.69 8.07 -42.13
CA ASP A 80 13.37 6.78 -42.12
C ASP A 80 12.45 5.73 -41.46
N ALA A 81 11.96 4.78 -42.28
CA ALA A 81 11.06 3.72 -41.85
C ALA A 81 11.75 2.74 -40.89
N GLN A 82 13.04 2.48 -41.09
CA GLN A 82 13.81 1.58 -40.23
C GLN A 82 13.97 2.16 -38.83
N LYS A 83 14.35 3.44 -38.74
CA LYS A 83 14.45 4.13 -37.43
C LYS A 83 13.12 4.27 -36.72
N SER A 84 12.05 4.48 -37.49
CA SER A 84 10.68 4.54 -36.95
C SER A 84 10.25 3.20 -36.37
N LEU A 85 10.54 2.10 -37.08
CA LEU A 85 10.19 0.76 -36.67
C LEU A 85 11.02 0.29 -35.46
N ALA A 86 12.31 0.61 -35.43
CA ALA A 86 13.19 0.31 -34.30
C ALA A 86 12.75 1.01 -33.00
N ALA A 87 12.15 2.20 -33.08
CA ALA A 87 11.67 2.93 -31.91
C ALA A 87 10.39 2.35 -31.25
N LEU A 88 9.72 1.41 -31.91
CA LEU A 88 8.45 0.80 -31.45
C LEU A 88 8.64 -0.59 -30.81
N SER A 89 9.88 -0.96 -30.44
CA SER A 89 10.32 -2.30 -30.05
C SER A 89 9.80 -2.82 -28.70
N SER A 90 8.48 -2.97 -28.54
CA SER A 90 7.83 -3.70 -27.42
C SER A 90 7.11 -4.98 -27.87
N ILE A 91 7.31 -5.44 -29.12
CA ILE A 91 6.53 -6.53 -29.72
C ILE A 91 7.38 -7.79 -29.87
N GLY A 92 7.89 -8.32 -28.75
CA GLY A 92 8.67 -9.56 -28.76
C GLY A 92 7.86 -10.77 -29.24
N SER A 93 6.57 -10.83 -28.92
CA SER A 93 5.77 -12.04 -29.14
C SER A 93 5.21 -12.22 -30.56
N VAL A 94 5.19 -11.19 -31.42
CA VAL A 94 4.75 -11.32 -32.84
C VAL A 94 5.94 -11.49 -33.79
N GLN A 95 7.13 -11.00 -33.39
CA GLN A 95 8.36 -11.13 -34.17
C GLN A 95 8.72 -12.59 -34.49
N ASP A 96 8.58 -13.51 -33.53
CA ASP A 96 8.98 -14.90 -33.71
C ASP A 96 8.05 -15.69 -34.66
N GLU A 97 6.80 -15.26 -34.82
CA GLU A 97 5.88 -15.84 -35.80
C GLU A 97 6.07 -15.22 -37.18
N LEU A 98 6.31 -13.91 -37.26
CA LEU A 98 6.66 -13.26 -38.53
C LEU A 98 8.00 -13.77 -39.08
N ARG A 99 8.96 -14.13 -38.22
CA ARG A 99 10.21 -14.80 -38.62
C ARG A 99 10.02 -16.20 -39.21
N LYS A 100 8.88 -16.85 -38.99
CA LYS A 100 8.58 -18.14 -39.64
C LYS A 100 8.05 -17.96 -41.06
N ILE A 101 7.64 -16.75 -41.43
CA ILE A 101 7.25 -16.39 -42.79
C ILE A 101 8.54 -16.22 -43.60
N GLY A 102 8.82 -17.21 -44.46
CA GLY A 102 10.08 -17.35 -45.19
C GLY A 102 10.29 -16.36 -46.34
N ASP A 103 10.13 -15.06 -46.11
CA ASP A 103 10.35 -14.00 -47.10
C ASP A 103 11.62 -13.17 -46.80
N GLN A 104 12.45 -12.95 -47.81
CA GLN A 104 13.77 -12.35 -47.64
C GLN A 104 13.71 -10.85 -47.30
N ASP A 105 12.74 -10.12 -47.84
CA ASP A 105 12.59 -8.67 -47.62
C ASP A 105 11.98 -8.43 -46.22
N LEU A 106 11.00 -9.25 -45.83
CA LEU A 106 10.43 -9.26 -44.47
C LEU A 106 11.48 -9.55 -43.39
N GLN A 107 12.36 -10.53 -43.64
CA GLN A 107 13.40 -10.90 -42.68
C GLN A 107 14.45 -9.81 -42.50
N ALA A 108 14.80 -9.09 -43.58
CA ALA A 108 15.71 -7.94 -43.50
C ALA A 108 15.11 -6.83 -42.63
N SER A 109 13.84 -6.49 -42.84
CA SER A 109 13.11 -5.52 -42.01
C SER A 109 13.00 -5.96 -40.54
N LEU A 110 12.76 -7.25 -40.26
CA LEU A 110 12.67 -7.80 -38.91
C LEU A 110 14.01 -7.77 -38.15
N VAL A 111 15.15 -7.79 -38.84
CA VAL A 111 16.47 -7.63 -38.23
C VAL A 111 16.62 -6.23 -37.62
N HIS A 112 16.10 -5.19 -38.28
CA HIS A 112 16.13 -3.82 -37.77
C HIS A 112 15.25 -3.62 -36.52
N VAL A 113 14.18 -4.40 -36.38
CA VAL A 113 13.35 -4.43 -35.16
C VAL A 113 14.03 -5.19 -34.02
N ALA A 114 15.04 -6.02 -34.31
CA ALA A 114 15.82 -6.78 -33.34
C ALA A 114 17.16 -6.11 -32.96
N MET A 115 17.56 -5.07 -33.69
CA MET A 115 18.85 -4.37 -33.53
C MET A 115 18.75 -3.23 -32.50
N ASP A 116 18.56 -3.60 -31.24
CA ASP A 116 19.14 -2.86 -30.09
C ASP A 116 19.92 -3.80 -29.14
N LYS A 117 20.16 -5.06 -29.55
CA LYS A 117 21.03 -6.01 -28.84
C LYS A 117 22.50 -5.94 -29.26
N ALA A 118 22.88 -5.06 -30.20
CA ALA A 118 24.21 -5.03 -30.78
C ALA A 118 24.88 -3.65 -30.69
N ASN A 119 25.09 -3.16 -29.47
CA ASN A 119 26.15 -2.20 -29.17
C ASN A 119 27.03 -2.82 -28.06
N PRO A 120 28.35 -3.01 -28.25
CA PRO A 120 29.18 -3.58 -27.21
C PRO A 120 29.40 -2.54 -26.10
N VAL A 121 29.41 -2.99 -24.85
CA VAL A 121 29.48 -2.20 -23.60
C VAL A 121 28.12 -1.71 -23.06
N ARG A 122 27.17 -2.63 -22.90
CA ARG A 122 26.32 -2.69 -21.69
C ARG A 122 26.39 -4.11 -21.14
N PRO A 123 26.52 -4.31 -19.81
CA PRO A 123 26.56 -5.66 -19.25
C PRO A 123 25.29 -6.40 -19.65
N ALA A 124 25.44 -7.64 -20.12
CA ALA A 124 24.34 -8.52 -20.51
C ALA A 124 23.26 -8.48 -19.43
N ASP A 125 21.99 -8.26 -19.82
CA ASP A 125 20.86 -8.33 -18.90
C ASP A 125 20.84 -9.74 -18.26
N PRO A 126 21.18 -9.87 -16.96
CA PRO A 126 21.27 -11.16 -16.30
C PRO A 126 19.89 -11.79 -16.07
N PHE A 127 18.81 -11.12 -16.50
CA PHE A 127 17.44 -11.53 -16.31
C PHE A 127 16.71 -11.87 -17.62
N ALA A 128 17.35 -11.73 -18.79
CA ALA A 128 16.68 -12.04 -20.06
C ALA A 128 16.26 -13.52 -20.14
N THR A 129 14.99 -13.77 -20.49
CA THR A 129 14.46 -15.12 -20.74
C THR A 129 15.13 -15.73 -21.97
N GLN A 130 15.66 -16.95 -21.83
CA GLN A 130 16.13 -17.77 -22.95
C GLN A 130 15.16 -18.95 -23.13
N GLU A 131 14.68 -19.17 -24.36
CA GLU A 131 13.97 -20.39 -24.69
C GLU A 131 14.92 -21.59 -24.60
N PHE A 132 14.66 -22.50 -23.65
CA PHE A 132 15.30 -23.81 -23.65
C PHE A 132 14.24 -24.91 -23.75
N THR A 133 14.31 -25.65 -24.84
CA THR A 133 13.54 -26.87 -25.07
C THR A 133 14.12 -28.01 -24.26
N GLY A 134 13.61 -28.16 -23.04
CA GLY A 134 13.73 -29.40 -22.25
C GLY A 134 14.53 -29.26 -20.96
N ALA A 135 13.83 -29.16 -19.83
CA ALA A 135 14.34 -29.58 -18.54
C ALA A 135 13.20 -30.11 -17.65
N SER A 136 13.45 -31.26 -17.05
CA SER A 136 12.55 -32.08 -16.23
C SER A 136 12.05 -31.35 -14.97
N LEU A 137 10.80 -31.61 -14.57
CA LEU A 137 10.16 -31.16 -13.32
C LEU A 137 10.81 -31.72 -12.02
N LYS A 138 11.93 -32.45 -12.09
CA LYS A 138 12.67 -32.95 -10.93
C LYS A 138 13.73 -31.93 -10.50
N GLY A 139 13.54 -31.27 -9.34
CA GLY A 139 14.61 -30.50 -8.68
C GLY A 139 14.26 -29.09 -8.20
N MET A 140 13.01 -28.62 -8.29
CA MET A 140 12.67 -27.30 -7.76
C MET A 140 12.57 -27.33 -6.23
N ARG A 141 13.35 -26.48 -5.54
CA ARG A 141 13.35 -26.32 -4.08
C ARG A 141 11.94 -26.10 -3.51
N PHE A 142 11.13 -25.29 -4.18
CA PHE A 142 9.76 -24.96 -3.75
C PHE A 142 8.73 -25.74 -4.56
N ARG A 143 7.95 -26.58 -3.89
CA ARG A 143 6.85 -27.34 -4.50
C ARG A 143 5.51 -26.70 -4.17
N ILE A 144 4.82 -26.16 -5.16
CA ILE A 144 3.49 -25.55 -4.98
C ILE A 144 2.51 -26.61 -4.44
N LEU A 145 1.81 -26.27 -3.35
CA LEU A 145 0.81 -27.12 -2.72
C LEU A 145 -0.60 -26.70 -3.14
N ARG A 146 -0.91 -25.41 -3.02
CA ARG A 146 -2.24 -24.86 -3.32
C ARG A 146 -2.18 -23.36 -3.60
N PRO A 147 -3.09 -22.82 -4.44
CA PRO A 147 -3.24 -21.37 -4.58
C PRO A 147 -3.67 -20.74 -3.25
N HIS A 148 -3.26 -19.49 -3.02
CA HIS A 148 -3.61 -18.75 -1.81
C HIS A 148 -4.32 -17.43 -2.13
N ALA A 149 -3.71 -16.60 -2.98
CA ALA A 149 -4.26 -15.30 -3.38
C ALA A 149 -3.74 -14.92 -4.77
N GLU A 150 -4.43 -13.99 -5.41
CA GLU A 150 -4.01 -13.45 -6.70
C GLU A 150 -4.05 -11.92 -6.64
N GLY A 151 -2.91 -11.27 -6.84
CA GLY A 151 -2.78 -9.82 -6.84
C GLY A 151 -2.79 -9.25 -8.25
N GLY A 152 -2.42 -7.98 -8.40
CA GLY A 152 -2.27 -7.33 -9.71
C GLY A 152 -1.14 -7.97 -10.52
N LEU A 153 0.08 -7.86 -10.02
CA LEU A 153 1.31 -8.22 -10.74
C LEU A 153 1.69 -9.72 -10.63
N GLY A 154 1.26 -10.39 -9.57
CA GLY A 154 1.65 -11.76 -9.28
C GLY A 154 0.57 -12.59 -8.62
N LYS A 155 0.81 -13.90 -8.56
CA LYS A 155 -0.01 -14.89 -7.87
C LYS A 155 0.75 -15.42 -6.66
N VAL A 156 0.04 -15.60 -5.55
CA VAL A 156 0.60 -16.17 -4.31
C VAL A 156 0.01 -17.56 -4.10
N SER A 157 0.88 -18.53 -3.89
CA SER A 157 0.54 -19.92 -3.56
C SER A 157 1.21 -20.32 -2.26
N VAL A 158 0.62 -21.29 -1.54
CA VAL A 158 1.34 -21.99 -0.48
C VAL A 158 2.23 -23.04 -1.15
N ALA A 159 3.53 -23.00 -0.86
CA ALA A 159 4.50 -23.97 -1.35
C ALA A 159 5.24 -24.64 -0.20
N HIS A 160 5.80 -25.82 -0.46
CA HIS A 160 6.68 -26.53 0.43
C HIS A 160 8.14 -26.27 0.03
N ASP A 161 8.91 -25.66 0.91
CA ASP A 161 10.37 -25.57 0.81
C ASP A 161 10.95 -26.94 1.18
N SER A 162 11.46 -27.67 0.19
CA SER A 162 11.95 -29.05 0.36
C SER A 162 13.31 -29.13 1.05
N GLU A 163 14.09 -28.05 1.06
CA GLU A 163 15.40 -27.99 1.75
C GLU A 163 15.23 -27.77 3.25
N LEU A 164 14.29 -26.88 3.63
CA LEU A 164 14.02 -26.52 5.02
C LEU A 164 12.78 -27.23 5.60
N ASN A 165 12.12 -28.07 4.80
CA ASN A 165 10.93 -28.84 5.15
C ASN A 165 9.82 -28.00 5.83
N ARG A 166 9.45 -26.86 5.22
CA ARG A 166 8.46 -25.92 5.77
C ARG A 166 7.52 -25.37 4.71
N GLU A 167 6.37 -24.86 5.13
CA GLU A 167 5.48 -24.11 4.26
C GLU A 167 5.94 -22.65 4.11
N VAL A 168 5.87 -22.14 2.88
CA VAL A 168 6.21 -20.77 2.51
C VAL A 168 5.10 -20.16 1.65
N ALA A 169 4.97 -18.84 1.70
CA ALA A 169 4.19 -18.10 0.72
C ALA A 169 5.08 -17.88 -0.49
N PHE A 170 4.67 -18.40 -1.64
CA PHE A 170 5.41 -18.37 -2.89
C PHE A 170 4.70 -17.43 -3.85
N LYS A 171 5.33 -16.30 -4.15
CA LYS A 171 4.80 -15.30 -5.07
C LYS A 171 5.53 -15.39 -6.40
N GLU A 172 4.77 -15.46 -7.48
CA GLU A 172 5.25 -15.63 -8.85
C GLU A 172 4.59 -14.57 -9.75
N ILE A 173 5.35 -14.04 -10.71
CA ILE A 173 4.80 -13.07 -11.66
C ILE A 173 3.76 -13.73 -12.56
N LYS A 174 2.68 -13.02 -12.91
CA LYS A 174 1.70 -13.57 -13.85
C LYS A 174 2.31 -13.66 -15.26
N PRO A 175 1.97 -14.68 -16.06
CA PRO A 175 2.51 -14.84 -17.41
C PRO A 175 2.35 -13.59 -18.29
N GLN A 176 1.22 -12.88 -18.20
CA GLN A 176 0.97 -11.66 -18.98
C GLN A 176 1.91 -10.47 -18.66
N TYR A 177 2.60 -10.50 -17.51
CA TYR A 177 3.57 -9.48 -17.10
C TYR A 177 5.01 -10.02 -17.11
N ALA A 178 5.20 -11.30 -17.42
CA ALA A 178 6.49 -11.96 -17.43
C ALA A 178 7.46 -11.38 -18.45
N ASP A 179 6.92 -10.88 -19.58
CA ASP A 179 7.70 -10.27 -20.67
C ASP A 179 7.62 -8.73 -20.65
N ASP A 180 6.80 -8.16 -19.76
CA ASP A 180 6.71 -6.72 -19.53
C ASP A 180 7.87 -6.28 -18.64
N HIS A 181 8.82 -5.52 -19.21
CA HIS A 181 9.99 -5.03 -18.49
C HIS A 181 9.61 -4.25 -17.22
N ASP A 182 8.60 -3.39 -17.29
CA ASP A 182 8.17 -2.58 -16.14
C ASP A 182 7.46 -3.43 -15.09
N GLY A 183 6.69 -4.42 -15.53
CA GLY A 183 6.09 -5.44 -14.66
C GLY A 183 7.14 -6.23 -13.90
N ARG A 184 8.15 -6.77 -14.58
CA ARG A 184 9.25 -7.51 -13.95
C ARG A 184 10.05 -6.65 -12.99
N ALA A 185 10.40 -5.45 -13.40
CA ALA A 185 11.20 -4.54 -12.59
C ALA A 185 10.47 -4.17 -11.29
N ARG A 186 9.16 -3.92 -11.34
CA ARG A 186 8.32 -3.72 -10.13
C ARG A 186 8.26 -4.97 -9.25
N PHE A 187 8.14 -6.15 -9.85
CA PHE A 187 8.07 -7.41 -9.09
C PHE A 187 9.37 -7.67 -8.33
N MET A 188 10.52 -7.45 -8.98
CA MET A 188 11.84 -7.59 -8.37
C MET A 188 12.09 -6.51 -7.31
N LEU A 189 11.71 -5.27 -7.58
CA LEU A 189 11.82 -4.17 -6.63
C LEU A 189 11.03 -4.45 -5.35
N GLU A 190 9.82 -4.99 -5.44
CA GLU A 190 9.04 -5.40 -4.28
C GLU A 190 9.78 -6.44 -3.43
N ALA A 191 10.35 -7.46 -4.09
CA ALA A 191 11.08 -8.52 -3.40
C ALA A 191 12.37 -8.00 -2.74
N GLU A 192 13.11 -7.12 -3.40
CA GLU A 192 14.32 -6.49 -2.87
C GLU A 192 14.02 -5.56 -1.70
N ILE A 193 12.99 -4.71 -1.81
CA ILE A 193 12.56 -3.83 -0.71
C ILE A 193 12.12 -4.68 0.49
N THR A 194 11.23 -5.65 0.28
CA THR A 194 10.72 -6.49 1.38
C THR A 194 11.85 -7.31 2.01
N GLY A 195 12.75 -7.87 1.20
CA GLY A 195 13.90 -8.64 1.68
C GLY A 195 14.96 -7.81 2.40
N GLY A 196 15.08 -6.52 2.08
CA GLY A 196 16.00 -5.60 2.76
C GLY A 196 15.47 -5.02 4.08
N LEU A 197 14.19 -5.24 4.40
CA LEU A 197 13.54 -4.74 5.60
C LEU A 197 13.49 -5.82 6.69
N GLU A 198 14.57 -5.90 7.46
CA GLU A 198 14.70 -6.86 8.57
C GLU A 198 14.08 -6.31 9.86
N HIS A 199 12.77 -6.47 10.05
CA HIS A 199 12.06 -6.02 11.26
C HIS A 199 11.02 -7.07 11.69
N PRO A 200 10.81 -7.32 13.00
CA PRO A 200 9.83 -8.31 13.48
C PRO A 200 8.39 -8.04 13.02
N GLY A 201 8.08 -6.80 12.68
CA GLY A 201 6.78 -6.38 12.14
C GLY A 201 6.68 -6.38 10.61
N ILE A 202 7.68 -6.90 9.89
CA ILE A 202 7.71 -6.96 8.42
C ILE A 202 7.90 -8.41 7.99
N VAL A 203 7.17 -8.85 6.96
CA VAL A 203 7.28 -10.24 6.47
C VAL A 203 8.67 -10.51 5.87
N PRO A 204 9.41 -11.52 6.36
CA PRO A 204 10.73 -11.79 5.82
C PRO A 204 10.64 -12.56 4.50
N VAL A 205 11.47 -12.15 3.53
CA VAL A 205 11.72 -12.89 2.28
C VAL A 205 12.81 -13.91 2.52
N TYR A 206 12.57 -15.16 2.13
CA TYR A 206 13.50 -16.27 2.30
C TYR A 206 14.38 -16.51 1.08
N GLY A 207 13.95 -16.07 -0.10
CA GLY A 207 14.73 -16.22 -1.31
C GLY A 207 14.01 -15.69 -2.54
N LEU A 208 14.80 -15.19 -3.47
CA LEU A 208 14.40 -14.76 -4.80
C LEU A 208 14.98 -15.75 -5.81
N GLY A 209 14.22 -16.09 -6.83
CA GLY A 209 14.63 -17.04 -7.86
C GLY A 209 13.93 -16.76 -9.19
N GLN A 210 14.30 -17.55 -10.18
CA GLN A 210 13.70 -17.49 -11.50
C GLN A 210 13.40 -18.92 -11.97
N TYR A 211 12.29 -19.06 -12.67
CA TYR A 211 12.00 -20.27 -13.43
C TYR A 211 13.01 -20.42 -14.58
N ALA A 212 13.06 -21.62 -15.18
CA ALA A 212 13.92 -21.87 -16.35
C ALA A 212 13.58 -20.98 -17.55
N ASP A 213 12.34 -20.48 -17.62
CA ASP A 213 11.87 -19.51 -18.61
C ASP A 213 12.11 -18.04 -18.17
N GLY A 214 12.96 -17.80 -17.17
CA GLY A 214 13.33 -16.46 -16.70
C GLY A 214 12.26 -15.74 -15.88
N ARG A 215 11.08 -16.32 -15.66
CA ARG A 215 10.04 -15.68 -14.83
C ARG A 215 10.48 -15.58 -13.37
N PRO A 216 10.51 -14.37 -12.76
CA PRO A 216 10.88 -14.22 -11.37
C PRO A 216 9.81 -14.76 -10.41
N PHE A 217 10.28 -15.30 -9.30
CA PHE A 217 9.48 -15.68 -8.15
C PHE A 217 10.26 -15.37 -6.86
N TYR A 218 9.55 -15.20 -5.75
CA TYR A 218 10.18 -15.19 -4.43
C TYR A 218 9.35 -15.94 -3.40
N ALA A 219 10.05 -16.50 -2.42
CA ALA A 219 9.46 -17.19 -1.28
C ALA A 219 9.60 -16.31 -0.04
N MET A 220 8.53 -16.18 0.72
CA MET A 220 8.49 -15.45 1.98
C MET A 220 7.78 -16.26 3.06
N ARG A 221 7.82 -15.77 4.30
CA ARG A 221 7.12 -16.43 5.41
C ARG A 221 5.64 -16.62 5.10
N PHE A 222 5.16 -17.86 5.19
CA PHE A 222 3.72 -18.12 5.21
C PHE A 222 3.17 -17.78 6.59
N ILE A 223 2.28 -16.78 6.66
CA ILE A 223 1.69 -16.31 7.90
C ILE A 223 0.38 -17.04 8.11
N ARG A 224 0.30 -17.84 9.18
CA ARG A 224 -0.92 -18.54 9.57
C ARG A 224 -1.74 -17.65 10.50
N GLY A 225 -2.79 -17.04 9.96
CA GLY A 225 -3.67 -16.16 10.73
C GLY A 225 -4.61 -15.38 9.84
N ASP A 226 -5.26 -14.38 10.45
CA ASP A 226 -6.23 -13.52 9.80
C ASP A 226 -5.57 -12.19 9.41
N SER A 227 -6.13 -11.48 8.43
CA SER A 227 -5.76 -10.08 8.23
C SER A 227 -6.30 -9.22 9.38
N LEU A 228 -5.70 -8.04 9.61
CA LEU A 228 -6.25 -7.06 10.55
C LEU A 228 -7.67 -6.67 10.11
N ASN A 229 -7.93 -6.57 8.81
CA ASN A 229 -9.28 -6.35 8.28
C ASN A 229 -10.29 -7.37 8.82
N ASP A 230 -9.99 -8.67 8.73
CA ASP A 230 -10.88 -9.73 9.18
C ASP A 230 -11.11 -9.69 10.69
N ALA A 231 -10.05 -9.38 11.45
CA ALA A 231 -10.15 -9.20 12.89
C ALA A 231 -11.04 -8.01 13.27
N LEU A 232 -10.97 -6.90 12.52
CA LEU A 232 -11.82 -5.73 12.74
C LEU A 232 -13.29 -6.01 12.38
N VAL A 233 -13.54 -6.67 11.25
CA VAL A 233 -14.88 -7.08 10.86
C VAL A 233 -15.50 -7.98 11.93
N ARG A 234 -14.75 -8.96 12.45
CA ARG A 234 -15.20 -9.84 13.54
C ARG A 234 -15.53 -9.04 14.82
N PHE A 235 -14.58 -8.23 15.28
CA PHE A 235 -14.73 -7.42 16.49
C PHE A 235 -15.96 -6.51 16.46
N HIS A 236 -16.19 -5.82 15.33
CA HIS A 236 -17.31 -4.89 15.19
C HIS A 236 -18.65 -5.61 14.96
N LYS A 237 -18.66 -6.73 14.23
CA LYS A 237 -19.87 -7.55 14.04
C LYS A 237 -20.38 -8.12 15.36
N GLU A 238 -19.50 -8.69 16.18
CA GLU A 238 -19.84 -9.24 17.49
C GLU A 238 -20.30 -8.17 18.50
N GLY A 239 -20.00 -6.88 18.24
CA GLY A 239 -20.45 -5.75 19.06
C GLY A 239 -21.84 -5.24 18.81
N THR A 240 -22.37 -5.48 17.63
CA THR A 240 -23.73 -5.03 17.28
C THR A 240 -24.83 -5.90 17.90
N ALA A 241 -24.48 -7.06 18.49
CA ALA A 241 -25.41 -8.03 19.02
C ALA A 241 -25.79 -7.84 20.51
N GLY A 242 -25.22 -6.86 21.21
CA GLY A 242 -25.58 -6.55 22.59
C GLY A 242 -24.92 -5.27 23.08
N GLU A 243 -25.64 -4.46 23.85
CA GLU A 243 -25.17 -3.20 24.45
C GLU A 243 -23.80 -3.40 25.15
N GLY A 244 -22.72 -3.02 24.47
CA GLY A 244 -21.36 -3.35 24.91
C GLY A 244 -20.36 -2.29 24.50
N THR A 245 -20.30 -1.24 25.31
CA THR A 245 -19.30 -0.17 25.36
C THR A 245 -17.87 -0.68 25.15
N PHE A 246 -16.95 0.15 24.62
CA PHE A 246 -15.48 -0.05 24.71
C PHE A 246 -14.94 -0.25 26.17
N VAL A 247 -15.83 -0.26 27.16
CA VAL A 247 -15.56 -0.01 28.58
C VAL A 247 -15.85 -1.23 29.47
N SER A 248 -16.56 -2.27 29.03
CA SER A 248 -16.85 -3.43 29.89
C SER A 248 -16.06 -4.70 29.50
N GLY A 249 -15.54 -5.37 30.52
CA GLY A 249 -15.04 -6.76 30.47
C GLY A 249 -14.01 -7.07 29.37
N GLU A 250 -14.25 -8.18 28.69
CA GLU A 250 -13.36 -8.80 27.69
C GLU A 250 -13.24 -7.96 26.41
N ARG A 251 -14.30 -7.24 26.02
CA ARG A 251 -14.32 -6.39 24.82
C ARG A 251 -13.34 -5.21 24.92
N SER A 252 -13.19 -4.66 26.13
CA SER A 252 -12.18 -3.63 26.42
C SER A 252 -10.75 -4.18 26.32
N VAL A 253 -10.55 -5.47 26.59
CA VAL A 253 -9.23 -6.14 26.43
C VAL A 253 -8.93 -6.36 24.95
N GLU A 254 -9.90 -6.85 24.18
CA GLU A 254 -9.72 -7.07 22.73
C GLU A 254 -9.47 -5.76 21.97
N PHE A 255 -10.20 -4.69 22.29
CA PHE A 255 -9.94 -3.37 21.71
C PHE A 255 -8.51 -2.87 22.01
N ARG A 256 -8.05 -3.01 23.26
CA ARG A 256 -6.66 -2.67 23.60
C ARG A 256 -5.64 -3.56 22.87
N LYS A 257 -5.96 -4.84 22.62
CA LYS A 257 -5.11 -5.70 21.78
C LYS A 257 -5.01 -5.16 20.37
N LEU A 258 -6.13 -4.74 19.75
CA LEU A 258 -6.13 -4.13 18.42
C LEU A 258 -5.29 -2.85 18.36
N LEU A 259 -5.37 -1.99 19.39
CA LEU A 259 -4.52 -0.79 19.48
C LEU A 259 -3.03 -1.14 19.63
N ARG A 260 -2.68 -2.21 20.35
CA ARG A 260 -1.29 -2.70 20.38
C ARG A 260 -0.83 -3.23 19.04
N ARG A 261 -1.69 -3.93 18.27
CA ARG A 261 -1.38 -4.30 16.88
C ARG A 261 -1.12 -3.07 16.03
N PHE A 262 -1.93 -2.03 16.20
CA PHE A 262 -1.73 -0.77 15.49
C PHE A 262 -0.38 -0.11 15.82
N ILE A 263 0.03 -0.12 17.09
CA ILE A 263 1.36 0.34 17.51
C ILE A 263 2.47 -0.48 16.82
N ASP A 264 2.37 -1.82 16.77
CA ASP A 264 3.35 -2.66 16.08
C ASP A 264 3.50 -2.27 14.59
N VAL A 265 2.39 -1.94 13.93
CA VAL A 265 2.37 -1.47 12.53
C VAL A 265 3.05 -0.10 12.42
N CYS A 266 2.76 0.84 13.32
CA CYS A 266 3.43 2.14 13.34
C CYS A 266 4.95 2.00 13.46
N ASN A 267 5.42 1.13 14.35
CA ASN A 267 6.85 0.85 14.54
C ASN A 267 7.49 0.24 13.29
N ALA A 268 6.81 -0.69 12.61
CA ALA A 268 7.29 -1.27 11.37
C ALA A 268 7.39 -0.24 10.23
N LEU A 269 6.44 0.69 10.14
CA LEU A 269 6.47 1.76 9.14
C LEU A 269 7.56 2.78 9.44
N GLU A 270 7.74 3.16 10.71
CA GLU A 270 8.85 4.05 11.10
C GLU A 270 10.20 3.45 10.71
N TYR A 271 10.41 2.17 11.01
CA TYR A 271 11.63 1.46 10.62
C TYR A 271 11.87 1.52 9.10
N ALA A 272 10.83 1.29 8.30
CA ALA A 272 10.92 1.41 6.85
C ALA A 272 11.23 2.86 6.41
N HIS A 273 10.61 3.86 7.02
CA HIS A 273 10.85 5.28 6.75
C HIS A 273 12.28 5.69 7.06
N CYS A 274 12.86 5.22 8.17
CA CYS A 274 14.27 5.45 8.51
C CYS A 274 15.24 4.85 7.48
N ARG A 275 14.80 3.81 6.76
CA ARG A 275 15.54 3.21 5.64
C ARG A 275 15.17 3.81 4.28
N GLY A 276 14.41 4.89 4.27
CA GLY A 276 14.01 5.64 3.07
C GLY A 276 12.95 4.92 2.23
N VAL A 277 12.21 3.96 2.81
CA VAL A 277 11.17 3.20 2.12
C VAL A 277 9.80 3.68 2.57
N LEU A 278 8.96 4.11 1.62
CA LEU A 278 7.54 4.41 1.86
C LEU A 278 6.68 3.21 1.45
N HIS A 279 5.60 2.90 2.17
CA HIS A 279 4.72 1.78 1.84
C HIS A 279 3.66 2.13 0.77
N ARG A 280 2.95 3.26 0.91
CA ARG A 280 1.99 3.84 -0.05
C ARG A 280 0.69 3.06 -0.34
N ASP A 281 0.48 1.88 0.23
CA ASP A 281 -0.81 1.17 0.18
C ASP A 281 -1.10 0.49 1.50
N LEU A 282 -0.82 1.18 2.60
CA LEU A 282 -1.11 0.65 3.91
C LEU A 282 -2.62 0.63 4.15
N LYS A 283 -3.13 -0.55 4.50
CA LYS A 283 -4.54 -0.78 4.86
C LYS A 283 -4.64 -2.01 5.75
N PRO A 284 -5.75 -2.22 6.48
CA PRO A 284 -5.93 -3.40 7.33
C PRO A 284 -5.76 -4.74 6.61
N GLY A 285 -6.05 -4.80 5.30
CA GLY A 285 -5.82 -6.01 4.49
C GLY A 285 -4.35 -6.36 4.24
N ASN A 286 -3.45 -5.38 4.39
CA ASN A 286 -1.99 -5.53 4.21
C ASN A 286 -1.27 -5.71 5.56
N VAL A 287 -2.01 -6.07 6.62
CA VAL A 287 -1.47 -6.40 7.94
C VAL A 287 -1.98 -7.77 8.34
N MET A 288 -1.08 -8.70 8.60
CA MET A 288 -1.37 -10.08 9.00
C MET A 288 -1.16 -10.27 10.50
N LEU A 289 -2.12 -10.92 11.17
CA LEU A 289 -2.08 -11.19 12.60
C LEU A 289 -1.78 -12.66 12.85
N GLY A 290 -0.62 -12.96 13.45
CA GLY A 290 -0.20 -14.31 13.79
C GLY A 290 -0.80 -14.82 15.10
N LYS A 291 -0.91 -16.14 15.23
CA LYS A 291 -1.52 -16.81 16.40
C LYS A 291 -0.82 -16.52 17.73
N TYR A 292 0.48 -16.26 17.69
CA TYR A 292 1.29 -16.03 18.89
C TYR A 292 1.55 -14.54 19.14
N GLY A 293 0.70 -13.70 18.53
CA GLY A 293 0.74 -12.28 18.71
C GLY A 293 1.78 -11.58 17.85
N GLU A 294 1.99 -12.07 16.64
CA GLU A 294 2.77 -11.40 15.62
C GLU A 294 1.88 -10.42 14.86
N THR A 295 2.44 -9.28 14.46
CA THR A 295 1.78 -8.29 13.62
C THR A 295 2.70 -8.00 12.46
N LEU A 296 2.35 -8.42 11.26
CA LEU A 296 3.26 -8.39 10.12
C LEU A 296 2.66 -7.55 8.99
N VAL A 297 3.36 -6.49 8.61
CA VAL A 297 3.05 -5.69 7.42
C VAL A 297 3.55 -6.44 6.19
N VAL A 298 2.67 -6.54 5.19
CA VAL A 298 2.89 -7.25 3.93
C VAL A 298 2.60 -6.34 2.73
N ASP A 299 2.92 -6.82 1.52
CA ASP A 299 2.59 -6.17 0.24
C ASP A 299 3.21 -4.78 0.05
N TRP A 300 4.54 -4.76 -0.06
CA TRP A 300 5.34 -3.57 -0.37
C TRP A 300 5.37 -3.24 -1.88
N GLY A 301 4.39 -3.72 -2.66
CA GLY A 301 4.39 -3.65 -4.12
C GLY A 301 4.30 -2.24 -4.72
N LEU A 302 3.92 -1.24 -3.92
CA LEU A 302 3.93 0.18 -4.29
C LEU A 302 5.04 0.96 -3.60
N ALA A 303 5.91 0.28 -2.86
CA ALA A 303 6.93 0.92 -2.07
C ALA A 303 7.99 1.57 -2.96
N ARG A 304 8.54 2.68 -2.47
CA ARG A 304 9.61 3.41 -3.16
C ARG A 304 10.75 3.63 -2.20
N ALA A 305 11.95 3.21 -2.59
CA ALA A 305 13.19 3.67 -1.98
C ALA A 305 13.46 5.11 -2.45
N GLN A 306 13.53 6.06 -1.52
CA GLN A 306 13.88 7.45 -1.83
C GLN A 306 15.36 7.52 -2.24
N GLY A 307 15.61 7.58 -3.55
CA GLY A 307 16.95 7.77 -4.09
C GLY A 307 17.30 9.25 -4.24
N LYS A 308 18.22 9.78 -3.41
CA LYS A 308 19.32 10.70 -3.81
C LYS A 308 20.16 11.33 -2.71
N THR A 309 19.94 11.03 -1.43
CA THR A 309 20.78 11.67 -0.39
C THR A 309 21.42 10.63 0.52
N GLU A 310 22.75 10.69 0.65
CA GLU A 310 23.49 10.07 1.75
C GLU A 310 23.10 10.78 3.05
N HIS A 311 21.88 10.55 3.50
CA HIS A 311 21.54 10.79 4.88
C HIS A 311 21.65 9.46 5.58
N LEU A 312 22.74 9.28 6.33
CA LEU A 312 22.65 8.52 7.57
C LEU A 312 21.38 9.04 8.25
N SER A 313 20.35 8.19 8.34
CA SER A 313 19.19 8.56 9.15
C SER A 313 19.73 8.95 10.54
N GLN A 314 19.11 9.93 11.19
CA GLN A 314 19.57 10.40 12.51
C GLN A 314 19.62 9.28 13.56
N GLN A 315 19.06 8.11 13.24
CA GLN A 315 18.94 6.92 14.08
C GLN A 315 19.93 5.79 13.71
N GLY A 316 20.86 5.99 12.79
CA GLY A 316 21.90 4.99 12.46
C GLY A 316 21.48 3.87 11.50
N GLU A 317 20.27 3.94 10.93
CA GLU A 317 19.82 3.04 9.88
C GLU A 317 20.39 3.44 8.51
N VAL A 318 20.81 2.43 7.73
CA VAL A 318 21.32 2.59 6.37
C VAL A 318 20.16 2.59 5.40
N THR A 319 20.08 3.62 4.56
CA THR A 319 19.06 3.72 3.49
C THR A 319 19.15 2.53 2.55
N LEU A 320 18.01 1.89 2.30
CA LEU A 320 17.93 0.77 1.37
C LEU A 320 18.16 1.24 -0.08
N ARG A 321 19.04 0.53 -0.79
CA ARG A 321 19.35 0.77 -2.21
C ARG A 321 19.07 -0.50 -3.01
N PRO A 322 17.87 -0.64 -3.59
CA PRO A 322 17.56 -1.73 -4.51
C PRO A 322 18.50 -1.73 -5.73
N SER A 323 18.79 -2.91 -6.25
CA SER A 323 19.63 -3.10 -7.44
C SER A 323 18.90 -2.68 -8.72
N VAL A 324 17.57 -2.81 -8.72
CA VAL A 324 16.70 -2.28 -9.77
C VAL A 324 16.52 -0.78 -9.53
N GLY A 325 17.01 0.05 -10.45
CA GLY A 325 17.02 1.51 -10.30
C GLY A 325 15.65 2.06 -9.93
N SER A 326 15.62 2.98 -8.95
CA SER A 326 14.44 3.67 -8.38
C SER A 326 13.67 4.58 -9.37
N ALA A 327 13.88 4.39 -10.68
CA ALA A 327 13.29 5.11 -11.80
C ALA A 327 12.17 4.32 -12.51
N VAL A 328 11.79 3.14 -12.00
CA VAL A 328 10.56 2.46 -12.44
C VAL A 328 9.39 3.21 -11.81
N GLU A 329 9.00 4.30 -12.45
CA GLU A 329 7.79 5.03 -12.08
C GLU A 329 6.59 4.10 -12.36
N PRO A 330 5.63 3.96 -11.43
CA PRO A 330 4.37 3.32 -11.78
C PRO A 330 3.72 4.16 -12.88
N THR A 331 3.80 3.68 -14.11
CA THR A 331 3.24 4.33 -15.30
C THR A 331 1.74 4.53 -15.09
N GLN A 332 1.30 5.75 -15.37
CA GLN A 332 0.00 6.33 -15.08
C GLN A 332 -1.17 5.70 -15.85
N LEU A 333 -2.38 5.95 -15.30
CA LEU A 333 -3.72 5.84 -15.90
C LEU A 333 -4.32 4.43 -16.05
N GLY A 334 -5.33 4.12 -15.23
CA GLY A 334 -6.46 3.28 -15.68
C GLY A 334 -6.97 2.19 -14.74
N ARG A 335 -6.23 1.76 -13.71
CA ARG A 335 -6.74 0.79 -12.73
C ARG A 335 -6.25 1.17 -11.33
N ALA A 336 -7.21 1.40 -10.43
CA ALA A 336 -7.05 1.88 -9.06
C ALA A 336 -5.76 1.37 -8.38
N ILE A 337 -4.76 2.25 -8.26
CA ILE A 337 -3.52 2.01 -7.54
C ILE A 337 -3.84 2.12 -6.04
N GLY A 338 -4.34 1.03 -5.46
CA GLY A 338 -4.69 0.93 -4.04
C GLY A 338 -6.19 0.99 -3.75
N THR A 339 -6.56 0.77 -2.48
CA THR A 339 -7.95 0.89 -2.03
C THR A 339 -8.23 2.37 -1.71
N PRO A 340 -9.02 3.10 -2.53
CA PRO A 340 -9.11 4.57 -2.46
C PRO A 340 -9.49 5.14 -1.09
N ALA A 341 -10.19 4.36 -0.27
CA ALA A 341 -10.62 4.76 1.06
C ALA A 341 -9.48 4.94 2.09
N PHE A 342 -8.26 4.45 1.80
CA PHE A 342 -7.09 4.57 2.70
C PHE A 342 -5.98 5.47 2.12
N MET A 343 -6.17 5.99 0.91
CA MET A 343 -5.20 6.87 0.25
C MET A 343 -5.15 8.24 0.91
N SER A 344 -3.95 8.82 0.96
CA SER A 344 -3.81 10.22 1.37
C SER A 344 -4.29 11.20 0.29
N PRO A 345 -4.58 12.48 0.64
CA PRO A 345 -4.94 13.53 -0.31
C PRO A 345 -3.92 13.73 -1.44
N GLU A 346 -2.63 13.69 -1.12
CA GLU A 346 -1.56 13.81 -2.11
C GLU A 346 -1.46 12.61 -3.05
N GLN A 347 -1.75 11.39 -2.57
CA GLN A 347 -1.88 10.20 -3.41
C GLN A 347 -3.11 10.28 -4.31
N ALA A 348 -4.26 10.66 -3.75
CA ALA A 348 -5.49 10.81 -4.49
C ALA A 348 -5.38 11.89 -5.58
N ALA A 349 -4.56 12.92 -5.35
CA ALA A 349 -4.25 13.98 -6.31
C ALA A 349 -3.14 13.62 -7.31
N GLY A 350 -2.49 12.45 -7.17
CA GLY A 350 -1.39 12.04 -8.05
C GLY A 350 -0.11 12.87 -7.90
N LYS A 351 0.08 13.57 -6.77
CA LYS A 351 1.23 14.44 -6.52
C LYS A 351 2.43 13.64 -6.01
N LEU A 352 3.07 12.93 -6.94
CA LEU A 352 4.17 11.99 -6.65
C LEU A 352 5.38 12.63 -5.97
N ASP A 353 5.61 13.92 -6.20
CA ASP A 353 6.65 14.76 -5.63
C ASP A 353 6.41 15.10 -4.15
N GLN A 354 5.16 15.04 -3.69
CA GLN A 354 4.75 15.35 -2.32
C GLN A 354 4.67 14.11 -1.42
N LEU A 355 4.91 12.91 -1.98
CA LEU A 355 4.85 11.66 -1.22
C LEU A 355 6.05 11.54 -0.28
N GLY A 356 5.77 11.41 1.01
CA GLY A 356 6.75 11.27 2.09
C GLY A 356 6.23 10.40 3.23
N PRO A 357 6.96 10.29 4.36
CA PRO A 357 6.50 9.55 5.54
C PRO A 357 5.10 9.95 6.02
N ALA A 358 4.76 11.23 5.93
CA ALA A 358 3.44 11.77 6.26
C ALA A 358 2.30 11.18 5.41
N THR A 359 2.58 10.64 4.23
CA THR A 359 1.61 9.89 3.40
C THR A 359 1.20 8.60 4.09
N ASP A 360 2.16 7.81 4.59
CA ASP A 360 1.85 6.58 5.30
C ASP A 360 1.22 6.87 6.68
N VAL A 361 1.58 7.99 7.33
CA VAL A 361 0.89 8.46 8.56
C VAL A 361 -0.60 8.69 8.33
N TYR A 362 -0.97 9.21 7.16
CA TYR A 362 -2.39 9.35 6.81
C TYR A 362 -3.07 7.98 6.68
N SER A 363 -2.45 7.02 5.98
CA SER A 363 -2.99 5.67 5.83
C SER A 363 -3.05 4.90 7.15
N LEU A 364 -2.10 5.14 8.07
CA LEU A 364 -2.18 4.71 9.47
C LEU A 364 -3.40 5.34 10.16
N GLY A 365 -3.63 6.65 9.98
CA GLY A 365 -4.84 7.32 10.45
C GLY A 365 -6.13 6.69 9.92
N ALA A 366 -6.20 6.39 8.63
CA ALA A 366 -7.34 5.71 8.02
C ALA A 366 -7.53 4.27 8.54
N THR A 367 -6.43 3.57 8.84
CA THR A 367 -6.46 2.26 9.51
C THR A 367 -7.00 2.38 10.93
N LEU A 368 -6.53 3.37 11.71
CA LEU A 368 -7.05 3.68 13.05
C LEU A 368 -8.54 4.04 12.99
N TYR A 369 -8.96 4.82 12.00
CA TYR A 369 -10.37 5.13 11.78
C TYR A 369 -11.22 3.86 11.71
N MET A 370 -10.78 2.87 10.94
CA MET A 370 -11.49 1.59 10.83
C MET A 370 -11.47 0.78 12.13
N ILE A 371 -10.38 0.85 12.90
CA ILE A 371 -10.33 0.26 14.25
C ILE A 371 -11.42 0.88 15.15
N LEU A 372 -11.62 2.20 15.08
CA LEU A 372 -12.57 2.93 15.92
C LEU A 372 -14.03 2.83 15.44
N ALA A 373 -14.26 3.02 14.14
CA ALA A 373 -15.58 3.16 13.54
C ALA A 373 -16.13 1.85 12.95
N GLY A 374 -15.28 0.84 12.74
CA GLY A 374 -15.65 -0.46 12.15
C GLY A 374 -15.86 -0.46 10.65
N GLN A 375 -15.64 0.69 10.01
CA GLN A 375 -15.71 0.86 8.56
C GLN A 375 -14.60 1.80 8.09
N ALA A 376 -14.28 1.77 6.79
CA ALA A 376 -13.32 2.70 6.21
C ALA A 376 -13.82 4.17 6.31
N PRO A 377 -12.93 5.17 6.24
CA PRO A 377 -13.31 6.58 6.35
C PRO A 377 -14.36 7.04 5.34
N ILE A 378 -14.31 6.48 4.13
CA ILE A 378 -15.28 6.72 3.07
C ILE A 378 -15.75 5.37 2.55
N THR A 379 -17.06 5.11 2.65
CA THR A 379 -17.70 3.85 2.27
C THR A 379 -18.58 3.96 1.03
N GLU A 380 -19.00 5.18 0.67
CA GLU A 380 -19.97 5.43 -0.40
C GLU A 380 -19.36 6.18 -1.58
N GLY A 381 -19.79 5.79 -2.79
CA GLY A 381 -19.45 6.45 -4.05
C GLY A 381 -18.61 5.58 -4.97
N ASP A 382 -18.54 5.97 -6.24
CA ASP A 382 -17.57 5.41 -7.16
C ASP A 382 -16.14 5.86 -6.78
N ILE A 383 -15.13 5.24 -7.42
CA ILE A 383 -13.72 5.54 -7.15
C ILE A 383 -13.44 7.05 -7.29
N GLY A 384 -14.00 7.72 -8.31
CA GLY A 384 -13.79 9.14 -8.53
C GLY A 384 -14.39 10.01 -7.41
N ALA A 385 -15.56 9.65 -6.90
CA ALA A 385 -16.21 10.31 -5.78
C ALA A 385 -15.42 10.13 -4.48
N VAL A 386 -14.90 8.92 -4.23
CA VAL A 386 -14.02 8.66 -3.08
C VAL A 386 -12.77 9.53 -3.16
N LEU A 387 -12.08 9.54 -4.31
CA LEU A 387 -10.88 10.36 -4.51
C LEU A 387 -11.15 11.86 -4.30
N ARG A 388 -12.28 12.38 -4.79
CA ARG A 388 -12.68 13.78 -4.56
C ARG A 388 -12.91 14.10 -3.08
N LYS A 389 -13.58 13.22 -2.33
CA LYS A 389 -13.81 13.39 -0.88
C LYS A 389 -12.49 13.36 -0.11
N VAL A 390 -11.59 12.42 -0.44
CA VAL A 390 -10.24 12.35 0.14
C VAL A 390 -9.47 13.65 -0.12
N GLN A 391 -9.45 14.11 -1.37
CA GLN A 391 -8.78 15.36 -1.76
C GLN A 391 -9.36 16.59 -1.06
N ALA A 392 -10.66 16.60 -0.78
CA ALA A 392 -11.33 17.69 -0.07
C ALA A 392 -11.15 17.63 1.46
N GLY A 393 -10.67 16.51 2.00
CA GLY A 393 -10.65 16.26 3.45
C GLY A 393 -12.05 16.11 4.06
N ASP A 394 -13.05 15.78 3.24
CA ASP A 394 -14.44 15.60 3.68
C ASP A 394 -14.63 14.20 4.28
N ILE A 395 -14.13 14.04 5.50
CA ILE A 395 -14.11 12.77 6.23
C ILE A 395 -14.88 12.94 7.53
N PRO A 396 -15.97 12.18 7.74
CA PRO A 396 -16.75 12.27 8.96
C PRO A 396 -15.90 11.80 10.15
N PRO A 397 -15.91 12.49 11.31
CA PRO A 397 -15.21 12.03 12.50
C PRO A 397 -15.62 10.60 12.90
N ALA A 398 -14.71 9.79 13.43
CA ALA A 398 -15.03 8.42 13.84
C ALA A 398 -16.16 8.40 14.89
N ARG A 399 -16.23 9.43 15.74
CA ARG A 399 -17.30 9.60 16.74
C ARG A 399 -18.68 9.92 16.17
N SER A 400 -18.78 10.49 14.96
CA SER A 400 -20.09 10.70 14.34
C SER A 400 -20.68 9.39 13.81
N VAL A 401 -19.80 8.44 13.42
CA VAL A 401 -20.18 7.09 12.99
C VAL A 401 -20.44 6.19 14.21
N ASN A 402 -19.51 6.18 15.17
CA ASN A 402 -19.62 5.41 16.40
C ASN A 402 -19.46 6.33 17.63
N ARG A 403 -20.58 6.72 18.24
CA ARG A 403 -20.62 7.64 19.40
C ARG A 403 -19.85 7.12 20.62
N GLN A 404 -19.57 5.82 20.69
CA GLN A 404 -18.83 5.21 21.80
C GLN A 404 -17.32 5.46 21.71
N VAL A 405 -16.81 5.90 20.55
CA VAL A 405 -15.39 6.16 20.37
C VAL A 405 -14.92 7.24 21.37
N PRO A 406 -13.83 7.01 22.12
CA PRO A 406 -13.25 8.02 23.02
C PRO A 406 -12.83 9.28 22.26
N ALA A 407 -13.11 10.45 22.85
CA ALA A 407 -12.78 11.75 22.24
C ALA A 407 -11.28 11.92 21.94
N ALA A 408 -10.42 11.42 22.84
CA ALA A 408 -8.98 11.43 22.66
C ALA A 408 -8.52 10.64 21.43
N LEU A 409 -9.02 9.42 21.23
CA LEU A 409 -8.68 8.59 20.07
C LEU A 409 -9.20 9.17 18.75
N ASP A 410 -10.39 9.79 18.77
CA ASP A 410 -10.93 10.50 17.60
C ASP A 410 -10.07 11.72 17.24
N SER A 411 -9.61 12.48 18.24
CA SER A 411 -8.64 13.56 18.06
C SER A 411 -7.33 13.08 17.44
N ILE A 412 -6.77 11.97 17.93
CA ILE A 412 -5.54 11.37 17.38
C ILE A 412 -5.75 10.96 15.93
N CYS A 413 -6.85 10.26 15.63
CA CYS A 413 -7.22 9.83 14.29
C CYS A 413 -7.36 11.01 13.32
N ARG A 414 -8.06 12.08 13.72
CA ARG A 414 -8.25 13.28 12.89
C ARG A 414 -6.94 14.01 12.61
N LYS A 415 -6.04 14.09 13.61
CA LYS A 415 -4.71 14.67 13.41
C LYS A 415 -3.89 13.85 12.42
N ALA A 416 -3.86 12.52 12.54
CA ALA A 416 -3.17 11.65 11.58
C ALA A 416 -3.71 11.81 10.14
N MET A 417 -5.02 12.03 10.01
CA MET A 417 -5.71 12.21 8.72
C MET A 417 -5.87 13.67 8.28
N ALA A 418 -5.08 14.61 8.82
CA ALA A 418 -5.17 16.01 8.42
C ALA A 418 -4.89 16.19 6.92
N LEU A 419 -5.59 17.14 6.29
CA LEU A 419 -5.51 17.36 4.84
C LEU A 419 -4.08 17.67 4.39
N ARG A 420 -3.42 18.59 5.10
CA ARG A 420 -2.04 18.99 4.85
C ARG A 420 -1.06 18.06 5.58
N PRO A 421 -0.02 17.52 4.90
CA PRO A 421 0.98 16.66 5.52
C PRO A 421 1.63 17.23 6.80
N GLU A 422 1.90 18.53 6.81
CA GLU A 422 2.52 19.26 7.92
C GLU A 422 1.64 19.38 9.18
N ASP A 423 0.32 19.21 9.05
CA ASP A 423 -0.61 19.22 10.17
C ASP A 423 -0.76 17.82 10.81
N ARG A 424 -0.14 16.79 10.20
CA ARG A 424 -0.15 15.40 10.68
C ARG A 424 0.93 15.17 11.74
N TYR A 425 1.04 13.95 12.22
CA TYR A 425 2.19 13.55 13.03
C TYR A 425 3.46 13.54 12.18
N PRO A 426 4.60 14.01 12.71
CA PRO A 426 5.85 14.10 11.96
C PRO A 426 6.40 12.73 11.57
N THR A 427 6.12 11.69 12.37
CA THR A 427 6.62 10.33 12.19
C THR A 427 5.52 9.30 12.56
N ALA A 428 5.67 8.06 12.09
CA ALA A 428 4.76 6.98 12.46
C ALA A 428 4.94 6.63 13.95
N LEU A 429 6.16 6.75 14.48
CA LEU A 429 6.45 6.57 15.90
C LEU A 429 5.72 7.60 16.78
N ALA A 430 5.68 8.88 16.39
CA ALA A 430 4.96 9.91 17.15
C ALA A 430 3.45 9.63 17.24
N LEU A 431 2.87 9.00 16.21
CA LEU A 431 1.49 8.52 16.26
C LEU A 431 1.34 7.32 17.21
N ALA A 432 2.30 6.39 17.21
CA ALA A 432 2.31 5.26 18.14
C ALA A 432 2.34 5.73 19.61
N GLU A 433 3.21 6.68 19.93
CA GLU A 433 3.36 7.27 21.27
C GLU A 433 2.05 7.87 21.80
N GLU A 434 1.27 8.57 20.97
CA GLU A 434 -0.04 9.09 21.38
C GLU A 434 -1.06 7.98 21.73
N ILE A 435 -1.01 6.85 21.02
CA ILE A 435 -1.84 5.68 21.34
C ILE A 435 -1.35 5.00 22.63
N GLU A 436 -0.04 4.92 22.84
CA GLU A 436 0.55 4.41 24.08
C GLU A 436 0.19 5.28 25.29
N HIS A 437 0.30 6.60 25.18
CA HIS A 437 -0.17 7.54 26.21
C HIS A 437 -1.65 7.32 26.53
N TRP A 438 -2.48 7.16 25.50
CA TRP A 438 -3.89 6.86 25.72
C TRP A 438 -4.11 5.52 26.45
N LEU A 439 -3.40 4.47 26.05
CA LEU A 439 -3.47 3.14 26.69
C LEU A 439 -2.99 3.17 28.15
N ALA A 440 -2.07 4.06 28.49
CA ALA A 440 -1.52 4.27 29.83
C ALA A 440 -2.38 5.20 30.72
N ASP A 441 -3.51 5.71 30.23
CA ASP A 441 -4.30 6.78 30.89
C ASP A 441 -3.40 8.00 31.18
N GLU A 442 -2.67 8.46 30.16
CA GLU A 442 -1.85 9.67 30.15
C GLU A 442 -2.43 10.71 29.17
N PRO A 443 -2.12 12.02 29.35
CA PRO A 443 -2.63 13.05 28.46
C PRO A 443 -2.07 12.87 27.04
N VAL A 444 -2.95 12.98 26.05
CA VAL A 444 -2.55 12.95 24.63
C VAL A 444 -2.49 14.37 24.09
N GLN A 445 -1.48 14.67 23.28
CA GLN A 445 -1.27 16.02 22.75
C GLN A 445 -2.38 16.46 21.80
N ALA A 446 -2.98 15.52 21.06
CA ALA A 446 -4.05 15.82 20.12
C ALA A 446 -5.39 16.21 20.76
N HIS A 447 -5.54 16.09 22.08
CA HIS A 447 -6.79 16.35 22.79
C HIS A 447 -6.59 17.26 24.00
N SER A 448 -7.24 18.43 24.00
CA SER A 448 -7.29 19.29 25.17
C SER A 448 -8.31 18.74 26.18
N GLU A 449 -7.80 18.25 27.30
CA GLU A 449 -8.65 17.79 28.40
C GLU A 449 -9.11 18.95 29.30
N GLY A 450 -10.39 18.93 29.69
CA GLY A 450 -10.89 19.84 30.71
C GLY A 450 -10.40 19.49 32.12
N LEU A 451 -10.40 20.47 33.03
CA LEU A 451 -9.93 20.32 34.42
C LEU A 451 -10.58 19.16 35.18
N VAL A 452 -11.85 18.84 34.88
CA VAL A 452 -12.59 17.73 35.50
C VAL A 452 -12.02 16.37 35.07
N ALA A 453 -11.64 16.22 33.79
CA ALA A 453 -11.06 14.98 33.28
C ALA A 453 -9.66 14.73 33.87
N LEU A 454 -8.87 15.80 34.02
CA LEU A 454 -7.58 15.78 34.70
C LEU A 454 -7.71 15.32 36.16
N ALA A 455 -8.67 15.88 36.90
CA ALA A 455 -8.93 15.50 38.29
C ALA A 455 -9.42 14.03 38.41
N ALA A 456 -10.33 13.60 37.53
CA ALA A 456 -10.82 12.22 37.50
C ALA A 456 -9.69 11.21 37.19
N ARG A 457 -8.74 11.58 36.32
CA ARG A 457 -7.58 10.74 36.03
C ARG A 457 -6.58 10.70 37.18
N TRP A 458 -6.27 11.84 37.78
CA TRP A 458 -5.38 11.92 38.94
C TRP A 458 -5.89 11.06 40.10
N THR A 459 -7.21 11.09 40.35
CA THR A 459 -7.85 10.26 41.39
C THR A 459 -7.83 8.76 41.06
N ARG A 460 -7.96 8.35 39.80
CA ARG A 460 -7.77 6.94 39.39
C ARG A 460 -6.32 6.47 39.60
N LYS A 461 -5.34 7.27 39.16
CA LYS A 461 -3.90 6.95 39.26
C LYS A 461 -3.42 6.95 40.71
N ASN A 462 -3.94 7.86 41.54
CA ASN A 462 -3.56 8.04 42.94
C ASN A 462 -4.68 7.64 43.90
N ARG A 463 -5.35 6.51 43.65
CA ARG A 463 -6.52 6.08 44.44
C ARG A 463 -6.25 6.02 45.95
N SER A 464 -5.06 5.58 46.36
CA SER A 464 -4.63 5.57 47.76
C SER A 464 -4.60 6.98 48.37
N TRP A 465 -3.92 7.92 47.71
CA TRP A 465 -3.86 9.32 48.16
C TRP A 465 -5.22 10.02 48.14
N ALA A 466 -6.04 9.76 47.13
CA ALA A 466 -7.39 10.31 47.03
C ALA A 466 -8.27 9.81 48.18
N VAL A 467 -8.24 8.51 48.49
CA VAL A 467 -8.97 7.93 49.63
C VAL A 467 -8.44 8.48 50.96
N SER A 468 -7.12 8.59 51.13
CA SER A 468 -6.53 9.18 52.34
C SER A 468 -6.89 10.65 52.51
N GLY A 469 -6.93 11.43 51.42
CA GLY A 469 -7.33 12.84 51.44
C GLY A 469 -8.79 13.02 51.81
N VAL A 470 -9.69 12.21 51.24
CA VAL A 470 -11.12 12.21 51.61
C VAL A 470 -11.29 11.80 53.07
N ALA A 471 -10.60 10.74 53.52
CA ALA A 471 -10.64 10.31 54.91
C ALA A 471 -10.15 11.40 55.86
N ALA A 472 -9.04 12.08 55.53
CA ALA A 472 -8.53 13.21 56.30
C ALA A 472 -9.54 14.37 56.34
N LEU A 473 -10.18 14.70 55.22
CA LEU A 473 -11.20 15.76 55.15
C LEU A 473 -12.43 15.41 56.00
N VAL A 474 -12.90 14.17 55.94
CA VAL A 474 -13.99 13.67 56.79
C VAL A 474 -13.59 13.74 58.26
N LEU A 475 -12.35 13.40 58.60
CA LEU A 475 -11.85 13.42 59.97
C LEU A 475 -11.73 14.86 60.50
N VAL A 476 -11.22 15.79 59.69
CA VAL A 476 -11.16 17.22 60.04
C VAL A 476 -12.55 17.81 60.21
N THR A 477 -13.49 17.51 59.31
CA THR A 477 -14.87 18.05 59.39
C THR A 477 -15.64 17.46 60.57
N SER A 478 -15.45 16.19 60.90
CA SER A 478 -16.06 15.57 62.09
C SER A 478 -15.46 16.08 63.40
N VAL A 479 -14.13 16.26 63.48
CA VAL A 479 -13.50 16.91 64.64
C VAL A 479 -13.97 18.36 64.80
N SER A 480 -14.05 19.11 63.70
CA SER A 480 -14.48 20.52 63.73
C SER A 480 -15.94 20.67 64.15
N THR A 481 -16.83 19.77 63.72
CA THR A 481 -18.24 19.76 64.13
C THR A 481 -18.42 19.31 65.58
N ALA A 482 -17.63 18.34 66.06
CA ALA A 482 -17.63 17.95 67.47
C ALA A 482 -17.14 19.11 68.37
N ALA A 483 -16.07 19.80 67.96
CA ALA A 483 -15.54 20.93 68.70
C ALA A 483 -16.54 22.09 68.80
N THR A 484 -17.21 22.45 67.69
CA THR A 484 -18.24 23.49 67.72
C THR A 484 -19.44 23.09 68.56
N ALA A 485 -19.86 21.82 68.54
CA ALA A 485 -20.93 21.31 69.40
C ALA A 485 -20.57 21.38 70.90
N ILE A 486 -19.32 21.04 71.27
CA ILE A 486 -18.83 21.14 72.65
C ILE A 486 -18.83 22.60 73.12
N VAL A 487 -18.32 23.52 72.30
CA VAL A 487 -18.30 24.95 72.62
C VAL A 487 -19.72 25.51 72.77
N HIS A 488 -20.67 25.06 71.94
CA HIS A 488 -22.07 25.50 72.04
C HIS A 488 -22.73 25.01 73.33
N ARG A 489 -22.51 23.75 73.72
CA ARG A 489 -23.01 23.20 74.99
C ARG A 489 -22.45 23.94 76.21
N GLN A 490 -21.15 24.26 76.20
CA GLN A 490 -20.55 25.03 77.29
C GLN A 490 -21.15 26.43 77.42
N LYS A 491 -21.42 27.11 76.29
CA LYS A 491 -22.09 28.41 76.29
C LYS A 491 -23.51 28.34 76.83
N GLU A 492 -24.26 27.29 76.49
CA GLU A 492 -25.62 27.07 77.03
C GLU A 492 -25.60 26.82 78.54
N GLU A 493 -24.69 25.98 79.04
CA GLU A 493 -24.56 25.74 80.48
C GLU A 493 -24.19 27.01 81.25
N ILE A 494 -23.26 27.83 80.72
CA ILE A 494 -22.90 29.12 81.31
C ILE A 494 -24.09 30.06 81.30
N ALA A 495 -24.83 30.16 80.19
CA ALA A 495 -26.02 31.00 80.10
C ALA A 495 -27.14 30.55 81.05
N ILE A 496 -27.33 29.25 81.25
CA ILE A 496 -28.27 28.70 82.23
C ILE A 496 -27.83 29.05 83.66
N LYS A 497 -26.54 28.90 83.99
CA LYS A 497 -25.98 29.28 85.29
C LYS A 497 -26.12 30.79 85.56
N GLU A 498 -25.84 31.63 84.57
CA GLU A 498 -26.01 33.08 84.69
C GLU A 498 -27.47 33.49 84.87
N ARG A 499 -28.41 32.85 84.17
CA ARG A 499 -29.86 33.11 84.35
C ARG A 499 -30.33 32.69 85.75
N GLY A 500 -29.89 31.52 86.24
CA GLY A 500 -30.20 31.06 87.58
C GLY A 500 -29.63 31.99 88.67
N ALA A 501 -28.39 32.44 88.51
CA ALA A 501 -27.76 33.39 89.42
C ALA A 501 -28.49 34.75 89.44
N ARG A 502 -28.94 35.25 88.28
CA ARG A 502 -29.74 36.49 88.20
C ARG A 502 -31.12 36.36 88.84
N GLN A 503 -31.76 35.19 88.76
CA GLN A 503 -33.04 34.95 89.43
C GLN A 503 -32.90 34.86 90.94
N LEU A 504 -31.83 34.25 91.45
CA LEU A 504 -31.51 34.19 92.87
C LEU A 504 -31.14 35.56 93.46
N ALA A 505 -30.53 36.45 92.68
CA ALA A 505 -30.21 37.82 93.11
C ALA A 505 -31.41 38.79 93.06
N ALA A 506 -32.54 38.38 92.44
CA ALA A 506 -33.76 39.17 92.31
C ALA A 506 -34.84 38.79 93.34
N GLN A 507 -34.62 37.72 94.12
CA GLN A 507 -35.37 37.36 95.32
C GLN A 507 -34.66 37.91 96.55
#